data_AF-A0A9D7EZL2-F1
#
_entry.id   AF-A0A9D7EZL2-F1
#
_cell.length_a   1.000
_cell.length_b   1.000
_cell.length_c   1.000
_cell.angle_alpha   90.00
_cell.angle_beta   90.00
_cell.angle_gamma   90.00
#
_symmetry.space_group_name_H-M   'P 1'
#
loop_
_entity.id
_entity.type
_entity.pdbx_description
1 polymer ?
#
loop_
_entity_poly.entity_id
_entity_poly.type
_entity_poly.pdbx_seq_one_letter_code
_entity_poly.pdbx_strand_id
1 'polypeptide(L)'
;MKKNIISTIIICLLAFIANSQIRFLPTIKVDFEKTTSVRQLMKDMEEGNSWFEQNKDRYPVSLINYYEFTGDTSHSIYKPGKKFL
;
A
#
# COMPACT_ATOMS: atom_id res chain seq x y z
N MET A 1 -53.27 -18.34 6.01
CA MET A 1 -52.34 -18.76 4.93
C MET A 1 -51.49 -17.61 4.38
N LYS A 2 -52.05 -16.48 3.91
CA LYS A 2 -51.25 -15.37 3.34
C LYS A 2 -50.18 -14.79 4.28
N LYS A 3 -50.46 -14.66 5.58
CA LYS A 3 -49.50 -14.19 6.60
C LYS A 3 -48.30 -15.12 6.78
N ASN A 4 -48.50 -16.44 6.66
CA ASN A 4 -47.43 -17.43 6.80
C ASN A 4 -46.48 -17.34 5.61
N ILE A 5 -47.02 -17.17 4.39
CA ILE A 5 -46.22 -16.98 3.17
C ILE A 5 -45.37 -15.70 3.26
N ILE A 6 -45.95 -14.60 3.73
CA ILE A 6 -45.23 -13.33 3.91
C ILE A 6 -44.11 -13.49 4.94
N SER A 7 -44.38 -14.18 6.05
CA SER A 7 -43.35 -14.46 7.07
C SER A 7 -42.20 -15.30 6.50
N THR A 8 -42.48 -16.31 5.67
CA THR A 8 -41.45 -17.13 5.04
C THR A 8 -40.58 -16.31 4.08
N ILE A 9 -41.19 -15.43 3.29
CA ILE A 9 -40.48 -14.56 2.35
C ILE A 9 -39.56 -13.59 3.11
N ILE A 10 -40.03 -13.00 4.21
CA ILE A 10 -39.22 -12.10 5.04
C ILE A 10 -38.01 -12.83 5.64
N ILE A 11 -38.20 -14.05 6.15
CA ILE A 11 -37.12 -14.87 6.69
C ILE A 11 -36.08 -15.21 5.61
N CYS A 12 -36.52 -15.57 4.40
CA CYS A 12 -35.62 -15.80 3.27
C CYS A 12 -34.84 -14.54 2.91
N LEU A 13 -35.48 -13.37 2.84
CA LEU A 13 -34.79 -12.11 2.54
C LEU A 13 -33.73 -11.74 3.60
N LEU A 14 -34.03 -11.97 4.88
CA LEU A 14 -33.07 -11.71 5.97
C LEU A 14 -31.84 -12.64 5.90
N ALA A 15 -32.01 -13.89 5.42
CA ALA A 15 -30.90 -14.83 5.24
C ALA A 15 -29.92 -14.40 4.13
N PHE A 16 -30.38 -13.68 3.11
CA PHE A 16 -29.51 -13.16 2.05
C PHE A 16 -28.63 -11.99 2.53
N ILE A 17 -29.12 -11.15 3.44
CA ILE A 17 -28.38 -9.98 3.96
C ILE A 17 -27.20 -10.42 4.84
N ALA A 18 -27.34 -11.53 5.58
CA ALA A 18 -26.27 -12.07 6.44
C ALA A 18 -25.01 -12.50 5.66
N ASN A 19 -25.14 -12.82 4.37
CA ASN A 19 -24.04 -13.27 3.52
C ASN A 19 -23.33 -12.12 2.76
N SER A 20 -23.79 -10.87 2.89
CA SER A 20 -23.21 -9.73 2.17
C SER A 20 -22.07 -9.02 2.91
N GLN A 21 -21.58 -9.57 4.02
CA GLN A 21 -20.40 -9.03 4.67
C GLN A 21 -19.19 -9.25 3.77
N ILE A 22 -18.81 -8.20 3.05
CA ILE A 22 -17.61 -8.13 2.22
C ILE A 22 -16.45 -8.61 3.11
N ARG A 23 -15.82 -9.71 2.72
CA ARG A 23 -14.64 -10.24 3.40
C ARG A 23 -13.51 -9.23 3.17
N PHE A 24 -13.35 -8.27 4.08
CA PHE A 24 -12.12 -7.49 4.15
C PHE A 24 -10.98 -8.49 4.32
N LEU A 25 -9.96 -8.38 3.46
CA LEU A 25 -8.76 -9.19 3.60
C LEU A 25 -8.18 -8.86 4.98
N PRO A 26 -8.07 -9.84 5.90
CA PRO A 26 -7.61 -9.59 7.26
C PRO A 26 -6.16 -9.09 7.28
N THR A 27 -5.40 -9.35 6.21
CA THR A 27 -4.03 -8.92 6.04
C THR A 27 -3.79 -8.57 4.58
N ILE A 28 -3.09 -7.45 4.36
CA ILE A 28 -2.66 -6.97 3.05
C ILE A 28 -1.13 -7.00 3.02
N LYS A 29 -0.56 -7.51 1.94
CA LYS A 29 0.87 -7.42 1.66
C LYS A 29 1.06 -6.77 0.28
N VAL A 30 1.91 -5.74 0.23
CA VAL A 30 2.26 -5.02 -0.99
C VAL A 30 3.78 -4.96 -1.07
N ASP A 31 4.32 -5.55 -2.14
CA ASP A 31 5.73 -5.43 -2.49
C ASP A 31 5.85 -4.37 -3.58
N PHE A 32 6.71 -3.38 -3.40
CA PHE A 32 6.86 -2.30 -4.37
C PHE A 32 8.31 -1.83 -4.51
N GLU A 33 8.59 -1.30 -5.70
CA GLU A 33 9.86 -0.70 -6.07
C GLU A 33 9.74 0.82 -6.00
N LYS A 34 10.73 1.49 -5.42
CA LYS A 34 10.85 2.94 -5.38
C LYS A 34 12.14 3.40 -6.03
N THR A 35 11.99 4.07 -7.16
CA THR A 35 13.10 4.76 -7.83
C THR A 35 13.19 6.19 -7.29
N THR A 36 14.32 6.52 -6.69
CA THR A 36 14.60 7.87 -6.16
C THR A 36 15.63 8.55 -7.05
N SER A 37 15.33 9.76 -7.53
CA SER A 37 16.30 10.60 -8.25
C SER A 37 17.25 11.24 -7.24
N VAL A 38 18.40 10.60 -7.01
CA VAL A 38 19.34 10.99 -5.94
C VAL A 38 19.91 12.38 -6.21
N ARG A 39 20.26 12.68 -7.47
CA ARG A 39 20.81 13.99 -7.83
C ARG A 39 19.79 15.11 -7.60
N GLN A 40 18.53 14.89 -7.97
CA GLN A 40 17.48 15.89 -7.76
C GLN A 40 17.24 16.10 -6.27
N LEU A 41 17.15 15.01 -5.49
CA LEU A 41 16.98 15.09 -4.03
C LEU A 41 18.11 15.88 -3.37
N MET A 42 19.36 15.59 -3.72
CA MET A 42 20.53 16.28 -3.14
C MET A 42 20.57 17.76 -3.52
N LYS A 43 20.16 18.09 -4.76
CA LYS A 43 20.01 19.47 -5.21
C LYS A 43 18.96 20.22 -4.39
N ASP A 44 17.82 19.59 -4.13
CA ASP A 44 16.72 20.21 -3.38
C ASP A 44 17.04 20.37 -1.88
N MET A 45 17.97 19.55 -1.34
CA MET A 45 18.40 19.62 0.06
C MET A 45 19.46 20.69 0.34
N GLU A 46 20.17 21.18 -0.67
CA GLU A 46 21.24 22.17 -0.48
C GLU A 46 20.78 23.59 -0.82
N GLU A 47 20.77 24.46 0.18
CA GLU A 47 20.59 25.89 -0.04
C GLU A 47 21.84 26.49 -0.73
N GLY A 48 21.67 26.98 -1.96
CA GLY A 48 22.74 27.66 -2.71
C GLY A 48 23.47 26.81 -3.77
N ASN A 49 23.20 25.50 -3.87
CA ASN A 49 23.62 24.58 -4.95
C ASN A 49 25.13 24.48 -5.28
N SER A 50 26.01 25.19 -4.57
CA SER A 50 27.42 25.33 -4.95
C SER A 50 28.23 24.05 -4.72
N TRP A 51 27.92 23.29 -3.68
CA TRP A 51 28.59 22.04 -3.34
C TRP A 51 28.05 20.90 -4.18
N PHE A 52 26.74 20.89 -4.44
CA PHE A 52 26.06 19.94 -5.29
C PHE A 52 26.64 19.97 -6.71
N GLU A 53 26.76 21.15 -7.34
CA GLU A 53 27.30 21.22 -8.72
C GLU A 53 28.74 20.71 -8.82
N GLN A 54 29.54 20.84 -7.76
CA GLN A 54 30.91 20.32 -7.71
C GLN A 54 30.98 18.81 -7.45
N ASN A 55 29.97 18.23 -6.80
CA ASN A 55 30.00 16.84 -6.34
C ASN A 55 28.95 15.94 -7.00
N LYS A 56 28.06 16.47 -7.84
CA LYS A 56 26.92 15.74 -8.45
C LYS A 56 27.33 14.47 -9.19
N ASP A 57 28.51 14.47 -9.80
CA ASP A 57 29.01 13.34 -10.58
C ASP A 57 29.47 12.16 -9.73
N ARG A 58 29.69 12.41 -8.43
CA ARG A 58 29.99 11.36 -7.44
C ARG A 58 28.73 10.62 -6.98
N TYR A 59 27.55 11.18 -7.24
CA TYR A 59 26.28 10.57 -6.90
C TYR A 59 25.69 9.78 -8.08
N PRO A 60 25.09 8.61 -7.81
CA PRO A 60 24.29 7.93 -8.81
C PRO A 60 23.14 8.83 -9.27
N VAL A 61 22.71 8.71 -10.53
CA VAL A 61 21.58 9.50 -11.06
C VAL A 61 20.29 9.12 -10.35
N SER A 62 20.05 7.82 -10.21
CA SER A 62 18.91 7.25 -9.52
C SER A 62 19.32 6.05 -8.68
N LEU A 63 18.53 5.76 -7.66
CA LEU A 63 18.70 4.60 -6.80
C LEU A 63 17.36 3.89 -6.65
N ILE A 64 17.38 2.58 -6.87
CA ILE A 64 16.20 1.71 -6.79
C ILE A 64 16.21 1.00 -5.44
N ASN A 65 15.15 1.18 -4.67
CA ASN A 65 14.92 0.50 -3.40
C ASN A 65 13.68 -0.37 -3.47
N TYR A 66 13.73 -1.53 -2.82
CA TYR A 66 12.59 -2.43 -2.70
C TYR A 66 12.01 -2.33 -1.29
N TYR A 67 10.69 -2.37 -1.19
CA TYR A 67 10.00 -2.30 0.08
C TYR A 67 8.87 -3.31 0.13
N GLU A 68 8.68 -3.84 1.33
CA GLU A 68 7.56 -4.70 1.67
C GLU A 68 6.71 -3.99 2.72
N PHE A 69 5.45 -3.80 2.39
CA PHE A 69 4.43 -3.31 3.30
C PHE A 69 3.51 -4.47 3.66
N THR A 70 3.33 -4.74 4.95
CA THR A 70 2.35 -5.69 5.45
C THR A 70 1.49 -5.01 6.49
N GLY A 71 0.17 -5.10 6.36
CA GLY A 71 -0.75 -4.48 7.33
C GLY A 71 -1.98 -5.35 7.59
N ASP A 72 -2.49 -5.23 8.81
CA ASP A 72 -3.79 -5.76 9.21
C ASP A 72 -4.63 -4.65 9.89
N THR A 73 -5.75 -5.02 10.50
CA THR A 73 -6.65 -4.06 11.19
C THR A 73 -6.06 -3.43 12.45
N SER A 74 -4.94 -3.96 12.96
CA SER A 74 -4.33 -3.56 14.24
C SER A 74 -3.02 -2.79 14.05
N HIS A 75 -2.22 -3.16 13.05
CA HIS A 75 -0.90 -2.60 12.82
C HIS A 75 -0.46 -2.69 11.36
N SER A 76 0.50 -1.85 11.01
CA SER A 76 1.21 -1.95 9.73
C SER A 76 2.72 -1.95 9.95
N ILE A 77 3.41 -2.73 9.13
CA ILE A 77 4.85 -2.93 9.16
C ILE A 77 5.41 -2.56 7.80
N TYR A 78 6.38 -1.67 7.82
CA TYR A 78 7.16 -1.27 6.66
C TYR A 78 8.59 -1.74 6.81
N LYS A 79 9.11 -2.49 5.83
CA LYS A 79 10.50 -2.99 5.86
C LYS A 79 11.16 -2.91 4.49
N PRO A 80 12.49 -2.74 4.45
CA PRO A 80 13.25 -2.95 3.22
C PRO A 80 13.01 -4.36 2.66
N GLY A 81 12.62 -4.43 1.39
CA GLY A 81 12.39 -5.67 0.66
C GLY A 81 13.70 -6.24 0.12
N LYS A 82 13.71 -7.53 -0.20
CA LYS A 82 14.83 -8.15 -0.93
C LYS A 82 14.69 -7.87 -2.41
N LYS A 83 15.83 -7.68 -3.08
CA LYS A 83 15.90 -7.59 -4.55
C LYS A 83 15.36 -8.91 -5.12
N PHE A 84 14.30 -8.87 -5.92
CA PHE A 84 13.88 -10.02 -6.71
C PHE A 84 14.91 -10.15 -7.85
N LEU A 85 15.79 -11.16 -7.75
CA LEU A 85 16.73 -11.52 -8.82
C LEU A 85 16.00 -12.15 -10.00
#